data_AF-A0A6N4XMI1-F1
#
_entry.id   AF-A0A6N4XMI1-F1
#
_cell.length_a   1.000
_cell.length_b   1.000
_cell.length_c   1.000
_cell.angle_alpha   90.00
_cell.angle_beta   90.00
_cell.angle_gamma   90.00
#
_symmetry.space_group_name_H-M   'P 1'
#
loop_
_entity.id
_entity.type
_entity.pdbx_description
1 polymer ?
#
loop_
_entity_poly.entity_id
_entity_poly.type
_entity_poly.pdbx_seq_one_letter_code
_entity_poly.pdbx_strand_id
1 'polypeptide(L)' 'MAKQDFTALIGKAKENQIKTPVQKVVPIKKEKNEVLFSLHIPVERLKALKIISAEKDISLKNLINSAIDEIYFK' A
#
# COMPACT_ATOMS: atom_id res chain seq x y z
N MET A 1 -9.59 58.85 5.92
CA MET A 1 -8.67 57.69 5.85
C MET A 1 -8.63 57.20 4.42
N ALA A 2 -7.50 57.36 3.73
CA ALA A 2 -7.36 56.91 2.35
C ALA A 2 -7.31 55.37 2.33
N LYS A 3 -8.14 54.75 1.49
CA LYS A 3 -8.13 53.30 1.26
C LYS A 3 -6.75 52.93 0.70
N GLN A 4 -5.98 52.15 1.46
CA GLN A 4 -4.67 51.69 1.01
C GLN A 4 -4.86 50.74 -0.18
N ASP A 5 -4.23 51.05 -1.31
CA ASP A 5 -4.33 50.25 -2.54
C ASP A 5 -3.49 48.96 -2.42
N PHE A 6 -4.14 47.88 -2.01
CA PHE A 6 -3.53 46.55 -1.85
C PHE A 6 -3.22 45.85 -3.19
N THR A 7 -3.66 46.41 -4.31
CA THR A 7 -3.45 45.89 -5.67
C THR A 7 -1.97 45.71 -6.01
N ALA A 8 -1.12 46.66 -5.61
CA ALA A 8 0.32 46.59 -5.84
C ALA A 8 1.00 45.46 -5.02
N LEU A 9 0.51 45.20 -3.81
CA LEU A 9 1.03 44.13 -2.95
C LEU A 9 0.60 42.74 -3.45
N ILE A 10 -0.64 42.62 -3.93
CA ILE A 10 -1.17 41.39 -4.53
C ILE A 10 -0.40 41.03 -5.82
N GLY A 11 -0.05 42.03 -6.65
CA GLY A 11 0.77 41.82 -7.85
C GLY A 11 2.14 41.21 -7.53
N LYS A 12 2.86 41.83 -6.58
CA LYS A 12 4.18 41.34 -6.13
C LYS A 12 4.12 39.95 -5.49
N ALA A 13 3.06 39.64 -4.75
CA ALA A 13 2.86 38.32 -4.15
C ALA A 13 2.59 37.22 -5.20
N LYS A 14 1.92 37.55 -6.31
CA LYS A 14 1.66 36.63 -7.41
C LYS A 14 2.88 36.40 -8.31
N GLU A 15 3.71 37.42 -8.53
CA GLU A 15 5.00 37.28 -9.24
C GLU A 15 5.97 36.39 -8.47
N ASN A 16 5.97 36.48 -7.14
CA ASN A 16 6.77 35.64 -6.25
C ASN A 16 6.11 34.29 -5.91
N GLN A 17 5.36 33.67 -6.83
CA GLN A 17 4.94 32.27 -6.66
C GLN A 17 6.18 31.36 -6.70
N ILE A 18 6.85 31.25 -5.55
CA ILE A 18 7.87 30.26 -5.29
C ILE A 18 7.17 28.92 -5.41
N LYS A 19 7.37 28.23 -6.53
CA LYS A 19 6.96 26.84 -6.71
C LYS A 19 7.78 26.02 -5.73
N THR A 20 7.31 25.90 -4.50
CA THR A 20 7.91 25.03 -3.50
C THR A 20 7.95 23.63 -4.10
N PRO A 21 9.13 23.00 -4.21
CA PRO A 21 9.23 21.66 -4.76
C PRO A 21 8.39 20.72 -3.89
N VAL A 22 7.29 20.22 -4.46
CA VAL A 22 6.40 19.29 -3.76
C VAL A 22 7.15 17.96 -3.65
N GLN A 23 7.62 17.63 -2.45
CA GLN A 23 8.28 16.34 -2.21
C GLN A 23 7.23 15.23 -2.22
N LYS A 24 7.18 14.48 -3.32
CA LYS A 24 6.33 13.30 -3.45
C LYS A 24 7.00 12.12 -2.73
N VAL A 25 6.52 11.80 -1.53
CA VAL A 25 6.88 10.57 -0.84
C VAL A 25 6.18 9.39 -1.51
N VAL A 26 6.96 8.40 -1.94
CA VAL A 26 6.45 7.15 -2.52
C VAL A 26 6.92 5.99 -1.64
N PRO A 27 6.05 5.03 -1.29
CA PRO A 27 6.46 3.85 -0.55
C PRO A 27 7.54 3.07 -1.29
N ILE A 28 8.63 2.75 -0.59
CA ILE A 28 9.68 1.87 -1.12
C ILE A 28 9.10 0.45 -1.17
N LYS A 29 8.97 -0.09 -2.38
CA LYS A 29 8.58 -1.49 -2.56
C LYS A 29 9.77 -2.37 -2.16
N LYS A 30 9.62 -3.13 -1.08
CA LYS A 30 10.59 -4.16 -0.71
C LYS A 30 10.58 -5.26 -1.78
N GLU A 31 11.75 -5.65 -2.25
CA GLU A 31 11.89 -6.85 -3.08
C GLU A 31 11.45 -8.08 -2.28
N LYS A 32 10.61 -8.91 -2.90
CA LYS A 32 10.16 -10.18 -2.32
C LYS A 32 10.82 -11.30 -3.10
N ASN A 33 11.62 -12.12 -2.42
CA ASN A 33 12.19 -13.35 -2.97
C ASN A 33 11.12 -14.46 -3.01
N GLU A 34 10.07 -14.24 -3.79
CA GLU A 34 8.94 -15.15 -3.90
C GLU A 34 8.67 -15.48 -5.37
N VAL A 35 8.53 -16.77 -5.67
CA VAL A 35 8.19 -17.25 -7.01
C VAL A 35 6.67 -17.46 -7.08
N LEU A 36 6.05 -16.91 -8.12
CA LEU A 36 4.64 -17.16 -8.43
C LEU A 36 4.51 -18.57 -9.01
N PHE A 37 3.65 -19.39 -8.41
CA PHE A 37 3.27 -20.69 -8.94
C PHE A 37 1.76 -20.91 -8.74
N SER A 38 1.18 -21.84 -9.48
CA SER A 38 -0.24 -22.16 -9.40
C SER A 38 -0.43 -23.67 -9.25
N LEU A 39 -1.25 -24.07 -8.27
CA LEU A 39 -1.65 -25.45 -8.04
C LEU A 39 -3.16 -25.54 -8.05
N HIS A 40 -3.67 -26.72 -8.42
CA HIS A 40 -5.10 -26.99 -8.33
C HIS A 40 -5.51 -27.26 -6.87
N ILE A 41 -6.58 -26.60 -6.42
CA ILE A 41 -7.19 -26.84 -5.10
C ILE A 41 -8.69 -27.06 -5.32
N PRO A 42 -9.28 -28.15 -4.79
CA PRO A 42 -10.72 -28.36 -4.83
C PRO A 42 -11.50 -27.18 -4.26
N VAL A 43 -12.61 -26.81 -4.90
CA VAL A 43 -13.40 -25.61 -4.57
C VAL A 43 -13.85 -25.60 -3.11
N GLU A 44 -14.30 -26.74 -2.59
CA GLU A 44 -14.77 -26.88 -1.21
C GLU A 44 -13.65 -26.62 -0.21
N ARG A 45 -12.44 -27.15 -0.49
CA ARG A 45 -11.26 -26.93 0.35
C ARG A 45 -10.83 -25.47 0.32
N LEU A 46 -10.86 -24.84 -0.85
CA LEU A 46 -10.51 -23.41 -0.97
C LEU A 46 -11.48 -22.53 -0.16
N LYS A 47 -12.79 -22.85 -0.17
CA LYS A 47 -13.79 -22.13 0.64
C LYS A 47 -13.49 -22.26 2.14
N ALA A 48 -13.24 -23.48 2.61
CA ALA A 48 -12.90 -23.72 4.02
C ALA A 48 -11.62 -22.97 4.44
N LEU A 49 -10.56 -23.05 3.62
CA LEU A 49 -9.30 -22.35 3.89
C LEU A 49 -9.47 -20.83 3.98
N LYS A 50 -10.34 -20.24 3.17
CA LYS A 50 -10.65 -18.80 3.24
C LYS A 50 -11.31 -18.41 4.57
N ILE A 51 -12.27 -19.21 5.03
CA ILE A 51 -12.93 -18.98 6.33
C ILE A 51 -11.90 -19.06 7.46
N ILE A 52 -11.09 -20.13 7.49
CA ILE A 52 -10.04 -20.32 8.49
C ILE A 52 -9.02 -19.16 8.46
N SER A 53 -8.65 -18.68 7.27
CA SER A 53 -7.70 -17.57 7.16
C SER A 53 -8.28 -16.27 7.73
N ALA A 54 -9.58 -16.03 7.55
CA ALA A 54 -10.27 -14.88 8.10
C ALA A 54 -10.41 -14.96 9.63
N GLU A 55 -10.76 -16.13 10.16
CA GLU A 55 -10.88 -16.36 11.61
C GLU A 55 -9.54 -16.17 12.34
N LYS A 56 -8.43 -16.53 11.69
CA LYS A 56 -7.07 -16.42 12.24
C LYS A 56 -6.40 -15.06 11.98
N ASP A 57 -7.08 -14.13 11.29
CA ASP A 57 -6.54 -12.84 10.86
C ASP A 57 -5.18 -12.96 10.13
N ILE A 58 -5.04 -13.99 9.28
CA ILE A 58 -3.86 -14.20 8.44
C ILE A 58 -4.24 -14.32 6.97
N SER A 59 -3.31 -13.96 6.08
CA SER A 59 -3.53 -14.18 4.66
C SER A 59 -3.61 -15.67 4.33
N LEU A 60 -4.41 -16.03 3.32
CA LEU A 60 -4.49 -17.39 2.79
C LEU A 60 -3.10 -17.94 2.40
N LYS A 61 -2.23 -17.07 1.87
CA LYS A 61 -0.84 -17.41 1.53
C LYS A 61 -0.06 -17.85 2.78
N ASN A 62 -0.12 -17.07 3.86
CA ASN A 62 0.56 -17.40 5.10
C ASN A 62 0.00 -18.68 5.71
N LEU A 63 -1.33 -18.86 5.69
CA LEU A 63 -1.97 -20.10 6.15
C LEU A 63 -1.41 -21.34 5.44
N ILE A 64 -1.31 -21.29 4.10
CA ILE A 64 -0.81 -22.41 3.29
C ILE A 64 0.68 -22.63 3.52
N ASN A 65 1.50 -21.57 3.48
CA ASN A 65 2.95 -21.71 3.63
C ASN A 65 3.32 -22.21 5.04
N SER A 66 2.67 -21.69 6.09
CA SER A 66 2.88 -22.19 7.45
C SER A 66 2.54 -23.68 7.59
N ALA A 67 1.47 -24.15 6.94
CA ALA A 67 1.12 -25.56 6.95
C ALA A 67 2.12 -26.43 6.16
N ILE A 68 2.64 -25.92 5.04
CA ILE A 68 3.71 -26.60 4.28
C ILE A 68 4.97 -26.70 5.14
N ASP A 69 5.37 -25.60 5.77
CA ASP A 69 6.55 -25.54 6.63
C ASP A 69 6.42 -26.52 7.81
N GLU A 70 5.25 -26.57 8.46
CA GLU A 70 4.98 -27.47 9.57
C GLU A 70 5.05 -28.95 9.19
N ILE A 71 4.61 -29.32 7.98
CA ILE A 71 4.55 -30.71 7.53
C ILE A 71 5.88 -31.19 6.93
N TYR A 72 6.58 -30.32 6.20
CA TYR A 72 7.71 -30.74 5.35
C TYR A 72 9.07 -30.13 5.70
N PHE A 73 9.10 -29.06 6.51
CA PHE A 73 10.34 -28.30 6.77
C PHE A 73 10.62 -28.09 8.27
N LYS A 74 9.82 -28.70 9.15
CA LYS A 74 9.94 -28.62 10.61
C LYS A 74 10.39 -29.94 11.22
#